data_AF-A0A2L0NB61-F1
#
_entry.id   AF-A0A2L0NB61-F1
#
_cell.length_a   1.000
_cell.length_b   1.000
_cell.length_c   1.000
_cell.angle_alpha   90.00
_cell.angle_beta   90.00
_cell.angle_gamma   90.00
#
_symmetry.space_group_name_H-M   'P 1'
#
loop_
_entity.id
_entity.type
_entity.pdbx_description
1 polymer ?
#
loop_
_entity_poly.entity_id
_entity_poly.type
_entity_poly.pdbx_seq_one_letter_code
_entity_poly.pdbx_strand_id
1 'polypeptide(L)'
;MEIVEQDGLVVALVDQQEAASRTWTTCDRPVDIARLTGSEGLDGAALAELGFTARPRWVNWCAQVRDSEEEFESGLSRTERRNGRLARRFVQEQQLRAEVRQGLAEDVLDAFLDVYDEQIAGMPRGKNFARRERERLLAAAPDHVSVCVYAGEAMVAGSLWRVRRGESVLQMRFSAASADARSGRVMRAAYGEAFRFARDHGLEFASLGNDPSLFGHVVQPGLFNFKSRLGFGVVPSQVLDPNLAGEFADRFLSLRSLSDPSLVVTWGGRRGEPLSWPAAASSPGHDLLLLSGKPEPGLLDAFNGDGFRERRLLVVSS
;
A
#
# COMPACT_ATOMS: atom_id res chain seq x y z
N MET A 1 25.13 18.67 -2.21
CA MET A 1 24.06 18.04 -2.99
C MET A 1 24.60 16.78 -3.61
N GLU A 2 23.96 15.66 -3.35
CA GLU A 2 24.28 14.36 -3.92
C GLU A 2 23.11 13.91 -4.80
N ILE A 3 23.38 13.35 -5.98
CA ILE A 3 22.33 12.80 -6.85
C ILE A 3 22.41 11.27 -6.78
N VAL A 4 21.32 10.66 -6.31
CA VAL A 4 21.17 9.20 -6.21
C VAL A 4 20.05 8.73 -7.13
N GLU A 5 20.17 7.49 -7.62
CA GLU A 5 19.12 6.84 -8.39
C GLU A 5 18.53 5.68 -7.57
N GLN A 6 17.21 5.66 -7.45
CA GLN A 6 16.48 4.64 -6.69
C GLN A 6 15.35 4.07 -7.56
N ASP A 7 15.54 2.87 -8.10
CA ASP A 7 14.55 2.22 -8.98
C ASP A 7 14.11 3.11 -10.14
N GLY A 8 15.07 3.77 -10.80
CA GLY A 8 14.85 4.70 -11.91
C GLY A 8 14.38 6.10 -11.51
N LEU A 9 14.17 6.38 -10.22
CA LEU A 9 13.86 7.72 -9.72
C LEU A 9 15.16 8.47 -9.41
N VAL A 10 15.34 9.64 -10.03
CA VAL A 10 16.51 10.50 -9.82
C VAL A 10 16.21 11.48 -8.68
N VAL A 11 16.92 11.30 -7.56
CA VAL A 11 16.71 12.08 -6.34
C VAL A 11 17.95 12.93 -6.03
N ALA A 12 17.78 14.24 -5.91
CA ALA A 12 18.80 15.14 -5.37
C ALA A 12 18.65 15.22 -3.85
N LEU A 13 19.60 14.68 -3.11
CA LEU A 13 19.74 14.86 -1.68
C LEU A 13 20.37 16.23 -1.42
N VAL A 14 19.64 17.08 -0.70
CA VAL A 14 20.01 18.48 -0.43
C VAL A 14 19.94 18.78 1.06
N ASP A 15 20.82 19.67 1.54
CA ASP A 15 20.66 20.29 2.84
C ASP A 15 19.73 21.53 2.77
N GLN A 16 19.55 22.23 3.90
CA GLN A 16 18.68 23.40 3.97
C GLN A 16 19.19 24.59 3.12
N GLN A 17 20.51 24.78 3.06
CA GLN A 17 21.10 25.87 2.28
C GLN A 17 20.88 25.63 0.79
N GLU A 18 21.12 24.39 0.35
CA GLU A 18 20.92 23.95 -1.03
C GLU A 18 19.44 23.93 -1.42
N ALA A 19 18.55 23.64 -0.47
CA ALA A 19 17.10 23.79 -0.62
C ALA A 19 16.69 25.24 -0.83
N ALA A 20 17.25 26.17 -0.07
CA ALA A 20 16.98 27.60 -0.21
C ALA A 20 17.50 28.17 -1.54
N SER A 21 18.71 27.78 -1.96
CA SER A 21 19.31 28.21 -3.24
C SER A 21 18.80 27.42 -4.45
N ARG A 22 18.03 26.37 -4.25
CA ARG A 22 17.52 25.45 -5.29
C ARG A 22 18.62 24.92 -6.20
N THR A 23 19.71 24.41 -5.60
CA THR A 23 20.93 23.99 -6.32
C THR A 23 20.66 22.94 -7.42
N TRP A 24 19.60 22.15 -7.32
CA TRP A 24 19.18 21.21 -8.38
C TRP A 24 18.73 21.88 -9.69
N THR A 25 18.48 23.19 -9.70
CA THR A 25 18.07 23.90 -10.93
C THR A 25 19.25 24.18 -11.87
N THR A 26 20.48 24.11 -11.36
CA THR A 26 21.70 24.36 -12.13
C THR A 26 22.47 23.08 -12.45
N CYS A 27 21.97 21.91 -12.05
CA CYS A 27 22.63 20.65 -12.38
C CYS A 27 22.30 20.16 -13.79
N ASP A 28 23.32 19.64 -14.48
CA ASP A 28 23.19 19.13 -15.85
C ASP A 28 22.38 17.82 -15.93
N ARG A 29 22.09 17.20 -14.78
CA ARG A 29 21.29 15.98 -14.68
C ARG A 29 19.86 16.33 -14.31
N PRO A 30 18.86 15.81 -15.03
CA PRO A 30 17.47 16.13 -14.72
C PRO A 30 17.01 15.36 -13.48
N VAL A 31 16.52 16.09 -12.47
CA VAL A 31 16.09 15.57 -11.16
C VAL A 31 14.58 15.42 -11.10
N ASP A 32 14.08 14.29 -10.60
CA ASP A 32 12.64 14.06 -10.43
C ASP A 32 12.15 14.57 -9.06
N ILE A 33 12.94 14.37 -8.00
CA ILE A 33 12.64 14.79 -6.63
C ILE A 33 13.89 15.45 -6.00
N ALA A 34 13.71 16.61 -5.36
CA ALA A 34 14.68 17.07 -4.36
C ALA A 34 14.23 16.57 -2.99
N ARG A 35 15.13 15.94 -2.23
CA ARG A 35 14.87 15.39 -0.90
C ARG A 35 15.77 16.07 0.12
N LEU A 36 15.15 16.69 1.12
CA LEU A 36 15.85 17.39 2.18
C LEU A 36 16.42 16.39 3.21
N THR A 37 17.72 16.47 3.46
CA THR A 37 18.40 15.75 4.54
C THR A 37 18.27 16.52 5.86
N GLY A 38 18.05 15.83 6.98
CA GLY A 38 17.92 16.48 8.29
C GLY A 38 16.60 17.24 8.46
N SER A 39 15.51 16.77 7.84
CA SER A 39 14.20 17.43 7.92
C SER A 39 13.55 17.35 9.30
N GLU A 40 14.02 16.44 10.16
CA GLU A 40 13.44 16.16 11.48
C GLU A 40 13.49 17.38 12.42
N GLY A 41 14.45 18.28 12.21
CA GLY A 41 14.58 19.52 12.98
C GLY A 41 13.74 20.69 12.48
N LEU A 42 13.04 20.55 11.35
CA LEU A 42 12.21 21.60 10.76
C LEU A 42 10.74 21.34 11.04
N ASP A 43 10.00 22.38 11.41
CA ASP A 43 8.54 22.30 11.52
C ASP A 43 7.87 22.29 10.14
N GLY A 44 6.53 22.17 10.12
CA GLY A 44 5.76 22.15 8.88
C GLY A 44 5.79 23.47 8.10
N ALA A 45 5.91 24.61 8.79
CA ALA A 45 5.91 25.93 8.15
C ALA A 45 7.23 26.16 7.40
N ALA A 46 8.36 25.87 8.05
CA ALA A 46 9.69 25.96 7.44
C ALA A 46 9.82 25.05 6.21
N LEU A 47 9.30 23.81 6.26
CA LEU A 47 9.27 22.95 5.09
C LEU A 47 8.40 23.52 3.96
N ALA A 48 7.24 24.07 4.28
CA ALA A 48 6.32 24.64 3.30
C ALA A 48 6.94 25.86 2.60
N GLU A 49 7.67 26.72 3.32
CA GLU A 49 8.41 27.87 2.76
C GLU A 49 9.48 27.42 1.74
N LEU A 50 10.20 26.32 2.05
CA LEU A 50 11.15 25.70 1.12
C LEU A 50 10.44 24.93 -0.02
N GLY A 51 9.12 24.74 0.06
CA GLY A 51 8.30 24.00 -0.89
C GLY A 51 8.49 22.48 -0.81
N PHE A 52 8.86 21.95 0.35
CA PHE A 52 8.97 20.53 0.63
C PHE A 52 7.74 20.02 1.38
N THR A 53 7.40 18.75 1.18
CA THR A 53 6.34 18.08 1.92
C THR A 53 6.89 16.86 2.64
N ALA A 54 6.61 16.77 3.94
CA ALA A 54 6.98 15.62 4.74
C ALA A 54 5.94 14.48 4.61
N ARG A 55 6.44 13.26 4.42
CA ARG A 55 5.65 12.04 4.32
C ARG A 55 6.29 10.89 5.10
N PRO A 56 5.50 9.96 5.66
CA PRO A 56 6.05 8.70 6.19
C PRO A 56 6.79 7.96 5.09
N ARG A 57 7.80 7.14 5.41
CA ARG A 57 8.45 6.29 4.38
C ARG A 57 7.50 5.20 3.88
N TRP A 58 6.79 4.58 4.81
CA TRP A 58 5.90 3.45 4.60
C TRP A 58 4.56 3.67 5.29
N VAL A 59 3.50 3.18 4.66
CA VAL A 59 2.15 3.16 5.20
C VAL A 59 1.60 1.75 5.20
N ASN A 60 0.88 1.36 6.25
CA ASN A 60 0.01 0.19 6.29
C ASN A 60 -1.44 0.60 5.99
N TRP A 61 -2.17 -0.32 5.39
CA TRP A 61 -3.60 -0.19 5.18
C TRP A 61 -4.31 -1.03 6.22
N CYS A 62 -5.10 -0.43 7.10
CA CYS A 62 -5.74 -1.10 8.22
C CYS A 62 -7.25 -0.85 8.22
N ALA A 63 -8.02 -1.86 8.62
CA ALA A 63 -9.44 -1.74 8.89
C ALA A 63 -9.78 -2.56 10.13
N GLN A 64 -10.79 -2.13 10.87
CA GLN A 64 -11.36 -2.93 11.95
C GLN A 64 -12.04 -4.16 11.36
N VAL A 65 -11.82 -5.33 11.98
CA VAL A 65 -12.57 -6.54 11.68
C VAL A 65 -14.00 -6.35 12.18
N ARG A 66 -14.99 -6.64 11.31
CA ARG A 66 -16.42 -6.49 11.61
C ARG A 66 -17.03 -7.81 12.06
N ASP A 67 -18.17 -7.74 12.74
CA ASP A 67 -18.83 -8.91 13.33
C ASP A 67 -19.38 -9.85 12.26
N SER A 68 -19.64 -9.34 11.05
CA SER A 68 -20.11 -10.14 9.91
C SER A 68 -19.54 -9.66 8.57
N GLU A 69 -19.65 -10.50 7.54
CA GLU A 69 -19.33 -10.10 6.16
C GLU A 69 -20.29 -9.02 5.68
N GLU A 70 -21.57 -9.13 6.04
CA GLU A 70 -22.62 -8.17 5.73
C GLU A 70 -22.33 -6.79 6.32
N GLU A 71 -21.89 -6.73 7.59
CA GLU A 71 -21.52 -5.48 8.24
C GLU A 71 -20.31 -4.84 7.54
N PHE A 72 -19.28 -5.63 7.22
CA PHE A 72 -18.14 -5.14 6.43
C PHE A 72 -18.59 -4.59 5.07
N GLU A 73 -19.39 -5.34 4.32
CA GLU A 73 -19.90 -4.91 3.01
C GLU A 73 -20.80 -3.68 3.11
N SER A 74 -21.54 -3.51 4.22
CA SER A 74 -22.42 -2.36 4.44
C SER A 74 -21.65 -1.03 4.45
N GLY A 75 -20.41 -1.04 4.94
CA GLY A 75 -19.50 0.11 4.95
C GLY A 75 -18.86 0.42 3.60
N LEU A 76 -19.01 -0.47 2.60
CA LEU A 76 -18.44 -0.27 1.27
C LEU A 76 -19.38 0.49 0.33
N SER A 77 -18.80 1.12 -0.70
CA SER A 77 -19.58 1.72 -1.79
C SER A 77 -20.45 0.69 -2.51
N ARG A 78 -21.52 1.16 -3.18
CA ARG A 78 -22.39 0.28 -4.00
C ARG A 78 -21.61 -0.50 -5.06
N THR A 79 -20.59 0.12 -5.64
CA THR A 79 -19.71 -0.50 -6.65
C THR A 79 -18.88 -1.61 -6.05
N GLU A 80 -18.27 -1.41 -4.89
CA GLU A 80 -17.46 -2.44 -4.25
C GLU A 80 -18.31 -3.61 -3.72
N ARG A 81 -19.50 -3.34 -3.17
CA ARG A 81 -20.48 -4.40 -2.85
C ARG A 81 -20.84 -5.24 -4.07
N ARG A 82 -21.03 -4.59 -5.24
CA ARG A 82 -21.28 -5.31 -6.51
C ARG A 82 -20.07 -6.15 -6.90
N ASN A 83 -18.87 -5.62 -6.78
CA ASN A 83 -17.63 -6.34 -7.10
C ASN A 83 -17.45 -7.58 -6.20
N GLY A 84 -17.78 -7.50 -4.90
CA GLY A 84 -17.78 -8.64 -3.98
C GLY A 84 -18.77 -9.73 -4.41
N ARG A 85 -20.02 -9.36 -4.75
CA ARG A 85 -21.01 -10.32 -5.29
C ARG A 85 -20.56 -10.98 -6.60
N LEU A 86 -19.95 -10.22 -7.51
CA LEU A 86 -19.41 -10.77 -8.75
C LEU A 86 -18.27 -11.76 -8.51
N ALA A 87 -17.39 -11.46 -7.56
CA ALA A 87 -16.31 -12.38 -7.17
C ALA A 87 -16.87 -13.71 -6.62
N ARG A 88 -17.86 -13.63 -5.71
CA ARG A 88 -18.52 -14.83 -5.16
C ARG A 88 -19.21 -15.65 -6.25
N ARG A 89 -19.93 -14.98 -7.15
CA ARG A 89 -20.57 -15.64 -8.30
C ARG A 89 -19.55 -16.33 -9.22
N PHE A 90 -18.43 -15.67 -9.51
CA PHE A 90 -17.36 -16.26 -10.31
C PHE A 90 -16.79 -17.52 -9.66
N VAL A 91 -16.48 -17.47 -8.36
CA VAL A 91 -16.02 -18.64 -7.58
C VAL A 91 -17.01 -19.80 -7.69
N GLN A 92 -18.31 -19.54 -7.59
CA GLN A 92 -19.36 -20.56 -7.72
C GLN A 92 -19.47 -21.12 -9.15
N GLU A 93 -19.55 -20.25 -10.16
CA GLU A 93 -19.71 -20.65 -11.57
C GLU A 93 -18.50 -21.45 -12.08
N GLN A 94 -17.30 -21.13 -11.60
CA GLN A 94 -16.06 -21.82 -11.93
C GLN A 94 -15.76 -22.98 -10.98
N GLN A 95 -16.64 -23.28 -10.02
CA GLN A 95 -16.48 -24.35 -9.03
C GLN A 95 -15.13 -24.30 -8.28
N LEU A 96 -14.65 -23.10 -7.99
CA LEU A 96 -13.37 -22.90 -7.30
C LEU A 96 -13.48 -23.25 -5.82
N ARG A 97 -12.46 -23.90 -5.29
CA ARG A 97 -12.35 -24.25 -3.86
C ARG A 97 -11.45 -23.27 -3.14
N ALA A 98 -11.99 -22.57 -2.14
CA ALA A 98 -11.20 -21.73 -1.25
C ALA A 98 -10.83 -22.51 0.02
N GLU A 99 -9.57 -22.38 0.46
CA GLU A 99 -9.07 -22.99 1.69
C GLU A 99 -8.31 -21.98 2.54
N VAL A 100 -8.58 -22.03 3.84
CA VAL A 100 -7.83 -21.27 4.86
C VAL A 100 -7.01 -22.26 5.67
N ARG A 101 -5.70 -22.08 5.72
CA ARG A 101 -4.79 -22.95 6.48
C ARG A 101 -4.00 -22.10 7.48
N GLN A 102 -4.01 -22.52 8.75
CA GLN A 102 -3.11 -21.99 9.77
C GLN A 102 -1.73 -22.62 9.60
N GLY A 103 -0.70 -21.83 9.83
CA GLY A 103 0.65 -22.20 9.46
C GLY A 103 0.92 -21.96 7.97
N LEU A 104 2.19 -22.09 7.60
CA LEU A 104 2.63 -22.07 6.21
C LEU A 104 3.43 -23.33 5.91
N ALA A 105 2.81 -24.26 5.19
CA ALA A 105 3.47 -25.46 4.71
C ALA A 105 4.31 -25.15 3.45
N GLU A 106 5.38 -25.91 3.26
CA GLU A 106 6.33 -25.70 2.15
C GLU A 106 5.69 -25.89 0.78
N ASP A 107 4.91 -26.95 0.60
CA ASP A 107 4.17 -27.26 -0.62
C ASP A 107 3.15 -26.16 -0.99
N VAL A 108 2.47 -25.60 0.02
CA VAL A 108 1.54 -24.47 -0.15
C VAL A 108 2.29 -23.21 -0.57
N LEU A 109 3.44 -22.93 0.05
CA LEU A 109 4.24 -21.76 -0.30
C LEU A 109 4.79 -21.89 -1.74
N ASP A 110 5.30 -23.05 -2.12
CA ASP A 110 5.84 -23.26 -3.46
C ASP A 110 4.75 -23.11 -4.53
N ALA A 111 3.57 -23.71 -4.33
CA ALA A 111 2.44 -23.52 -5.23
C ALA A 111 1.98 -22.04 -5.31
N PHE A 112 2.00 -21.32 -4.20
CA PHE A 112 1.73 -19.87 -4.20
C PHE A 112 2.78 -19.09 -4.98
N LEU A 113 4.06 -19.44 -4.82
CA LEU A 113 5.16 -18.74 -5.47
C LEU A 113 5.13 -18.92 -6.98
N ASP A 114 4.63 -20.04 -7.49
CA ASP A 114 4.45 -20.21 -8.94
C ASP A 114 3.41 -19.23 -9.51
N VAL A 115 2.26 -19.08 -8.84
CA VAL A 115 1.25 -18.07 -9.22
C VAL A 115 1.79 -16.64 -9.07
N TYR A 116 2.57 -16.39 -8.01
CA TYR A 116 3.18 -15.09 -7.75
C TYR A 116 4.20 -14.73 -8.82
N ASP A 117 5.04 -15.67 -9.24
CA ASP A 117 6.06 -15.47 -10.26
C ASP A 117 5.45 -15.10 -11.61
N GLU A 118 4.40 -15.80 -12.03
CA GLU A 118 3.65 -15.46 -13.24
C GLU A 118 3.06 -14.03 -13.17
N GLN A 119 2.45 -13.68 -12.03
CA GLN A 119 1.90 -12.34 -11.84
C GLN A 119 2.98 -11.26 -11.89
N ILE A 120 4.14 -11.50 -11.25
CA ILE A 120 5.26 -10.56 -11.20
C ILE A 120 5.92 -10.41 -12.58
N ALA A 121 6.04 -11.49 -13.35
CA ALA A 121 6.59 -11.45 -14.71
C ALA A 121 5.77 -10.55 -15.64
N GLY A 122 4.46 -10.41 -15.40
CA GLY A 122 3.58 -9.48 -16.11
C GLY A 122 3.67 -8.01 -15.67
N MET A 123 4.45 -7.67 -14.64
CA MET A 123 4.55 -6.31 -14.10
C MET A 123 5.78 -5.56 -14.62
N PRO A 124 5.65 -4.33 -15.18
CA PRO A 124 6.76 -3.56 -15.75
C PRO A 124 7.94 -3.30 -14.79
N ARG A 125 7.67 -3.22 -13.49
CA ARG A 125 8.67 -3.05 -12.41
C ARG A 125 8.49 -4.11 -11.32
N GLY A 126 8.03 -5.30 -11.72
CA GLY A 126 7.76 -6.41 -10.83
C GLY A 126 9.01 -6.80 -10.05
N LYS A 127 8.91 -6.80 -8.72
CA LYS A 127 9.98 -7.28 -7.84
C LYS A 127 9.48 -8.51 -7.11
N ASN A 128 10.20 -9.61 -7.30
CA ASN A 128 9.84 -10.89 -6.71
C ASN A 128 10.28 -10.98 -5.24
N PHE A 129 9.63 -10.19 -4.37
CA PHE A 129 9.96 -10.16 -2.95
C PHE A 129 9.56 -11.45 -2.24
N ALA A 130 8.41 -12.04 -2.56
CA ALA A 130 7.96 -13.27 -1.92
C ALA A 130 8.96 -14.42 -2.13
N ARG A 131 9.46 -14.63 -3.36
CA ARG A 131 10.46 -15.66 -3.65
C ARG A 131 11.78 -15.40 -2.90
N ARG A 132 12.24 -14.15 -2.84
CA ARG A 132 13.45 -13.77 -2.08
C ARG A 132 13.29 -13.97 -0.58
N GLU A 133 12.07 -13.88 -0.07
CA GLU A 133 11.75 -14.05 1.35
C GLU A 133 11.30 -15.48 1.72
N ARG A 134 11.34 -16.45 0.79
CA ARG A 134 10.83 -17.82 0.99
C ARG A 134 11.28 -18.43 2.32
N GLU A 135 12.59 -18.49 2.55
CA GLU A 135 13.14 -19.08 3.79
C GLU A 135 12.70 -18.34 5.05
N ARG A 136 12.56 -17.01 4.96
CA ARG A 136 12.07 -16.19 6.09
C ARG A 136 10.59 -16.45 6.37
N LEU A 137 9.78 -16.65 5.33
CA LEU A 137 8.37 -16.99 5.46
C LEU A 137 8.19 -18.35 6.14
N LEU A 138 8.97 -19.37 5.73
CA LEU A 138 8.94 -20.71 6.33
C LEU A 138 9.48 -20.71 7.77
N ALA A 139 10.55 -19.95 8.05
CA ALA A 139 11.07 -19.83 9.42
C ALA A 139 10.05 -19.23 10.40
N ALA A 140 9.10 -18.42 9.90
CA ALA A 140 8.00 -17.86 10.68
C ALA A 140 6.66 -18.56 10.39
N ALA A 141 6.67 -19.79 9.87
CA ALA A 141 5.46 -20.50 9.44
C ALA A 141 4.33 -20.53 10.48
N PRO A 142 4.56 -20.78 11.79
CA PRO A 142 3.48 -20.82 12.79
C PRO A 142 2.72 -19.49 12.98
N ASP A 143 3.32 -18.37 12.56
CA ASP A 143 2.71 -17.04 12.62
C ASP A 143 1.97 -16.68 11.34
N HIS A 144 1.92 -17.57 10.35
CA HIS A 144 1.28 -17.32 9.07
C HIS A 144 -0.06 -18.04 8.94
N VAL A 145 -0.90 -17.47 8.08
CA VAL A 145 -2.15 -18.04 7.60
C VAL A 145 -2.15 -17.88 6.10
N SER A 146 -2.50 -18.94 5.38
CA SER A 146 -2.67 -18.90 3.94
C SER A 146 -4.14 -18.98 3.59
N VAL A 147 -4.57 -18.17 2.64
CA VAL A 147 -5.86 -18.31 1.97
C VAL A 147 -5.59 -18.63 0.51
N CYS A 148 -5.93 -19.84 0.09
CA CYS A 148 -5.64 -20.37 -1.24
C CYS A 148 -6.95 -20.63 -1.98
N VAL A 149 -6.97 -20.40 -3.28
CA VAL A 149 -8.12 -20.70 -4.15
C VAL A 149 -7.65 -21.62 -5.28
N TYR A 150 -8.33 -22.73 -5.45
CA TYR A 150 -7.97 -23.81 -6.37
C TYR A 150 -9.01 -24.02 -7.47
N ALA A 151 -8.54 -24.29 -8.68
CA ALA A 151 -9.32 -24.89 -9.76
C ALA A 151 -8.87 -26.36 -9.90
N GLY A 152 -9.67 -27.28 -9.35
CA GLY A 152 -9.22 -28.65 -9.12
C GLY A 152 -8.06 -28.70 -8.12
N GLU A 153 -6.89 -29.17 -8.56
CA GLU A 153 -5.66 -29.23 -7.77
C GLU A 153 -4.74 -28.00 -8.00
N ALA A 154 -4.97 -27.23 -9.06
CA ALA A 154 -4.13 -26.09 -9.40
C ALA A 154 -4.51 -24.86 -8.58
N MET A 155 -3.54 -24.24 -7.88
CA MET A 155 -3.76 -22.96 -7.23
C MET A 155 -3.90 -21.86 -8.29
N VAL A 156 -4.99 -21.11 -8.26
CA VAL A 156 -5.27 -20.00 -9.18
C VAL A 156 -5.20 -18.64 -8.50
N ALA A 157 -5.29 -18.61 -7.18
CA ALA A 157 -5.04 -17.41 -6.38
C ALA A 157 -4.61 -17.77 -4.96
N GLY A 158 -3.87 -16.88 -4.32
CA GLY A 158 -3.44 -17.06 -2.94
C GLY A 158 -3.12 -15.75 -2.25
N SER A 159 -3.22 -15.76 -0.93
CA SER A 159 -2.71 -14.69 -0.07
C SER A 159 -2.10 -15.26 1.19
N LEU A 160 -0.93 -14.72 1.55
CA LEU A 160 -0.20 -15.05 2.75
C LEU A 160 -0.37 -13.92 3.76
N TRP A 161 -0.78 -14.27 4.96
CA TRP A 161 -1.07 -13.35 6.06
C TRP A 161 -0.20 -13.72 7.24
N ARG A 162 0.24 -12.72 8.01
CA ARG A 162 0.91 -12.90 9.28
C ARG A 162 -0.03 -12.48 10.41
N VAL A 163 -0.17 -13.34 11.40
CA VAL A 163 -0.88 -13.04 12.66
C VAL A 163 0.07 -12.29 13.58
N ARG A 164 -0.26 -11.04 13.87
CA ARG A 164 0.43 -10.20 14.85
C ARG A 164 -0.38 -10.18 16.13
N ARG A 165 -0.17 -11.18 16.99
CA ARG A 165 -0.98 -11.38 18.20
C ARG A 165 -0.84 -10.21 19.19
N GLY A 166 0.35 -9.64 19.33
CA GLY A 166 0.59 -8.51 20.23
C GLY A 166 -0.21 -7.26 19.85
N GLU A 167 -0.37 -7.03 18.55
CA GLU A 167 -1.12 -5.89 18.02
C GLU A 167 -2.58 -6.24 17.66
N SER A 168 -3.01 -7.49 17.81
CA SER A 168 -4.33 -7.96 17.37
C SER A 168 -4.62 -7.69 15.88
N VAL A 169 -3.63 -7.97 15.00
CA VAL A 169 -3.72 -7.70 13.56
C VAL A 169 -3.50 -8.96 12.70
N LEU A 170 -4.36 -9.19 11.73
CA LEU A 170 -4.07 -10.07 10.58
C LEU A 170 -3.47 -9.24 9.43
N GLN A 171 -2.15 -9.31 9.20
CA GLN A 171 -1.46 -8.49 8.21
C GLN A 171 -1.11 -9.28 6.95
N MET A 172 -1.63 -8.88 5.80
CA MET A 172 -1.24 -9.45 4.51
C MET A 172 0.24 -9.17 4.22
N ARG A 173 0.97 -10.22 3.85
CA ARG A 173 2.37 -10.15 3.41
C ARG A 173 2.45 -10.14 1.89
N PHE A 174 1.77 -11.09 1.24
CA PHE A 174 1.80 -11.27 -0.21
C PHE A 174 0.43 -11.74 -0.72
N SER A 175 0.13 -11.41 -1.97
CA SER A 175 -1.01 -11.99 -2.69
C SER A 175 -0.74 -12.09 -4.19
N ALA A 176 -1.34 -13.10 -4.81
CA ALA A 176 -1.21 -13.39 -6.22
C ALA A 176 -2.50 -14.00 -6.77
N ALA A 177 -2.78 -13.75 -8.04
CA ALA A 177 -3.81 -14.46 -8.79
C ALA A 177 -3.38 -14.63 -10.25
N SER A 178 -3.76 -15.76 -10.84
CA SER A 178 -3.67 -15.97 -12.28
C SER A 178 -4.49 -14.91 -13.02
N ALA A 179 -4.21 -14.70 -14.32
CA ALA A 179 -4.88 -13.68 -15.11
C ALA A 179 -6.41 -13.84 -15.13
N ASP A 180 -6.90 -15.08 -15.26
CA ASP A 180 -8.33 -15.38 -15.27
C ASP A 180 -8.97 -15.17 -13.90
N ALA A 181 -8.32 -15.67 -12.83
CA ALA A 181 -8.80 -15.45 -11.46
C ALA A 181 -8.83 -13.96 -11.09
N ARG A 182 -7.83 -13.19 -11.54
CA ARG A 182 -7.77 -11.74 -11.35
C ARG A 182 -8.91 -11.03 -12.08
N SER A 183 -9.21 -11.43 -13.31
CA SER A 183 -10.32 -10.89 -14.10
C SER A 183 -11.67 -11.20 -13.45
N GLY A 184 -11.82 -12.39 -12.87
CA GLY A 184 -12.96 -12.81 -12.05
C GLY A 184 -13.03 -12.17 -10.66
N ARG A 185 -12.04 -11.34 -10.28
CA ARG A 185 -11.95 -10.66 -8.97
C ARG A 185 -11.84 -11.63 -7.77
N VAL A 186 -11.32 -12.85 -7.99
CA VAL A 186 -11.23 -13.92 -6.98
C VAL A 186 -10.60 -13.47 -5.67
N MET A 187 -9.60 -12.58 -5.71
CA MET A 187 -8.96 -12.06 -4.51
C MET A 187 -9.92 -11.41 -3.51
N ARG A 188 -11.05 -10.84 -3.95
CA ARG A 188 -12.06 -10.30 -3.02
C ARG A 188 -12.73 -11.38 -2.18
N ALA A 189 -12.98 -12.56 -2.77
CA ALA A 189 -13.49 -13.70 -2.04
C ALA A 189 -12.42 -14.25 -1.07
N ALA A 190 -11.17 -14.37 -1.52
CA ALA A 190 -10.05 -14.77 -0.65
C ALA A 190 -9.86 -13.82 0.55
N TYR A 191 -10.03 -12.51 0.36
CA TYR A 191 -9.97 -11.55 1.47
C TYR A 191 -11.14 -11.72 2.44
N GLY A 192 -12.34 -12.03 1.94
CA GLY A 192 -13.48 -12.36 2.80
C GLY A 192 -13.20 -13.55 3.73
N GLU A 193 -12.56 -14.60 3.20
CA GLU A 193 -12.11 -15.75 4.00
C GLU A 193 -11.05 -15.36 5.03
N ALA A 194 -10.09 -14.49 4.67
CA ALA A 194 -9.11 -13.97 5.62
C ALA A 194 -9.76 -13.14 6.75
N PHE A 195 -10.76 -12.31 6.43
CA PHE A 195 -11.47 -11.50 7.43
C PHE A 195 -12.35 -12.36 8.33
N ARG A 196 -12.97 -13.42 7.79
CA ARG A 196 -13.66 -14.44 8.58
C ARG A 196 -12.70 -15.11 9.55
N PHE A 197 -11.53 -15.55 9.07
CA PHE A 197 -10.48 -16.09 9.92
C PHE A 197 -10.09 -15.12 11.05
N ALA A 198 -9.84 -13.85 10.72
CA ALA A 198 -9.46 -12.84 11.70
C ALA A 198 -10.51 -12.70 12.82
N ARG A 199 -11.79 -12.64 12.45
CA ARG A 199 -12.92 -12.60 13.39
C ARG A 199 -12.98 -13.85 14.27
N ASP A 200 -12.92 -15.03 13.67
CA ASP A 200 -13.03 -16.32 14.38
C ASP A 200 -11.89 -16.53 15.38
N HIS A 201 -10.77 -15.81 15.20
CA HIS A 201 -9.60 -15.86 16.08
C HIS A 201 -9.45 -14.61 16.97
N GLY A 202 -10.50 -13.77 17.04
CA GLY A 202 -10.54 -12.62 17.95
C GLY A 202 -9.55 -11.51 17.61
N LEU A 203 -9.11 -11.40 16.36
CA LEU A 203 -8.27 -10.30 15.90
C LEU A 203 -9.13 -9.06 15.65
N GLU A 204 -8.70 -7.92 16.17
CA GLU A 204 -9.47 -6.66 16.09
C GLU A 204 -9.30 -5.95 14.75
N PHE A 205 -8.16 -6.14 14.09
CA PHE A 205 -7.82 -5.46 12.84
C PHE A 205 -7.33 -6.41 11.76
N ALA A 206 -7.64 -6.05 10.52
CA ALA A 206 -7.01 -6.62 9.33
C ALA A 206 -6.14 -5.55 8.67
N SER A 207 -5.07 -5.97 8.02
CA SER A 207 -4.23 -5.08 7.21
C SER A 207 -3.93 -5.66 5.84
N LEU A 208 -4.06 -4.85 4.79
CA LEU A 208 -3.66 -5.21 3.42
C LEU A 208 -2.15 -5.00 3.17
N GLY A 209 -1.35 -4.99 4.24
CA GLY A 209 0.09 -4.85 4.19
C GLY A 209 0.56 -3.42 4.00
N ASN A 210 1.89 -3.27 3.90
CA ASN A 210 2.55 -1.99 3.78
C ASN A 210 2.89 -1.63 2.31
N ASP A 211 2.80 -0.35 1.98
CA ASP A 211 3.26 0.23 0.72
C ASP A 211 4.14 1.45 1.01
N PRO A 212 5.02 1.87 0.07
CA PRO A 212 5.62 3.19 0.11
C PRO A 212 4.52 4.25 0.09
N SER A 213 4.73 5.38 0.77
CA SER A 213 3.73 6.47 0.77
C SER A 213 3.64 7.25 -0.55
N LEU A 214 4.51 6.97 -1.53
CA LEU A 214 4.49 7.49 -2.90
C LEU A 214 3.99 6.39 -3.85
N PHE A 215 2.79 6.58 -4.41
CA PHE A 215 2.19 5.72 -5.43
C PHE A 215 2.34 6.37 -6.81
N GLY A 216 2.80 5.59 -7.78
CA GLY A 216 3.24 6.07 -9.09
C GLY A 216 4.72 5.79 -9.37
N HIS A 217 5.47 5.27 -8.40
CA HIS A 217 6.87 4.87 -8.59
C HIS A 217 7.03 3.34 -8.64
N VAL A 218 7.25 2.71 -7.49
CA VAL A 218 7.34 1.24 -7.36
C VAL A 218 5.95 0.62 -7.33
N VAL A 219 5.04 1.20 -6.55
CA VAL A 219 3.63 0.77 -6.47
C VAL A 219 2.75 1.68 -7.33
N GLN A 220 1.72 1.12 -7.97
CA GLN A 220 0.86 1.86 -8.89
C GLN A 220 -0.26 2.62 -8.16
N PRO A 221 -0.73 3.78 -8.66
CA PRO A 221 -1.86 4.53 -8.07
C PRO A 221 -3.16 3.72 -7.98
N GLY A 222 -3.35 2.76 -8.89
CA GLY A 222 -4.50 1.85 -8.84
C GLY A 222 -4.53 0.98 -7.58
N LEU A 223 -3.36 0.65 -6.99
CA LEU A 223 -3.27 -0.13 -5.74
C LEU A 223 -3.79 0.68 -4.55
N PHE A 224 -3.47 1.98 -4.48
CA PHE A 224 -4.02 2.89 -3.48
C PHE A 224 -5.56 2.85 -3.52
N ASN A 225 -6.13 3.08 -4.71
CA ASN A 225 -7.58 3.16 -4.88
C ASN A 225 -8.26 1.82 -4.58
N PHE A 226 -7.60 0.70 -4.89
CA PHE A 226 -8.07 -0.63 -4.54
C PHE A 226 -8.19 -0.80 -3.02
N LYS A 227 -7.13 -0.49 -2.27
CA LYS A 227 -7.11 -0.68 -0.80
C LYS A 227 -8.06 0.30 -0.10
N SER A 228 -8.07 1.57 -0.49
CA SER A 228 -8.97 2.57 0.10
C SER A 228 -10.45 2.27 -0.19
N ARG A 229 -10.81 1.83 -1.40
CA ARG A 229 -12.21 1.47 -1.73
C ARG A 229 -12.70 0.22 -0.99
N LEU A 230 -11.80 -0.66 -0.56
CA LEU A 230 -12.12 -1.78 0.33
C LEU A 230 -12.33 -1.34 1.80
N GLY A 231 -12.33 -0.04 2.09
CA GLY A 231 -12.60 0.49 3.43
C GLY A 231 -11.39 0.47 4.36
N PHE A 232 -10.18 0.28 3.83
CA PHE A 232 -8.95 0.34 4.62
C PHE A 232 -8.43 1.78 4.70
N GLY A 233 -8.18 2.24 5.91
CA GLY A 233 -7.54 3.51 6.19
C GLY A 233 -6.02 3.40 6.20
N VAL A 234 -5.34 4.51 5.94
CA VAL A 234 -3.89 4.58 5.95
C VAL A 234 -3.38 4.85 7.37
N VAL A 235 -2.40 4.07 7.80
CA VAL A 235 -1.69 4.20 9.08
C VAL A 235 -0.18 4.15 8.82
N PRO A 236 0.67 4.99 9.44
CA PRO A 236 2.11 4.94 9.25
C PRO A 236 2.67 3.58 9.69
N SER A 237 3.45 2.91 8.85
CA SER A 237 3.85 1.52 9.13
C SER A 237 4.63 1.36 10.44
N GLN A 238 5.30 2.42 10.88
CA GLN A 238 6.10 2.45 12.11
C GLN A 238 5.31 2.11 13.38
N VAL A 239 3.98 2.28 13.37
CA VAL A 239 3.16 1.93 14.54
C VAL A 239 3.00 0.41 14.71
N LEU A 240 3.19 -0.36 13.64
CA LEU A 240 3.17 -1.84 13.67
C LEU A 240 4.57 -2.45 13.51
N ASP A 241 5.52 -1.72 12.93
CA ASP A 241 6.90 -2.17 12.73
C ASP A 241 7.86 -0.99 12.83
N PRO A 242 8.50 -0.76 13.99
CA PRO A 242 9.44 0.34 14.18
C PRO A 242 10.60 0.38 13.18
N ASN A 243 10.95 -0.75 12.52
CA ASN A 243 12.00 -0.76 11.50
C ASN A 243 11.60 -0.04 10.21
N LEU A 244 10.30 0.20 10.02
CA LEU A 244 9.75 0.96 8.90
C LEU A 244 9.56 2.45 9.24
N ALA A 245 10.08 2.89 10.38
CA ALA A 245 10.03 4.28 10.82
C ALA A 245 10.82 5.24 9.92
N GLY A 246 10.49 6.51 10.10
CA GLY A 246 11.15 7.63 9.45
C GLY A 246 10.25 8.35 8.45
N GLU A 247 10.77 9.47 7.98
CA GLU A 247 10.11 10.32 7.00
C GLU A 247 10.99 10.58 5.78
N PHE A 248 10.35 11.13 4.76
CA PHE A 248 11.00 11.86 3.69
C PHE A 248 10.38 13.26 3.62
N ALA A 249 11.20 14.29 3.49
CA ALA A 249 10.76 15.62 3.09
C ALA A 249 11.13 15.82 1.63
N ASP A 250 10.13 15.73 0.74
CA ASP A 250 10.30 15.69 -0.70
C ASP A 250 9.69 16.93 -1.35
N ARG A 251 10.37 17.47 -2.36
CA ARG A 251 9.84 18.41 -3.35
C ARG A 251 9.80 17.71 -4.71
N PHE A 252 8.61 17.59 -5.28
CA PHE A 252 8.39 16.94 -6.57
C PHE A 252 8.66 17.93 -7.71
N LEU A 253 9.61 17.60 -8.58
CA LEU A 253 10.10 18.48 -9.64
C LEU A 253 9.62 18.05 -11.02
N SER A 254 9.60 16.74 -11.28
CA SER A 254 9.13 16.13 -12.53
C SER A 254 8.40 14.82 -12.27
N LEU A 255 7.50 14.45 -13.18
CA LEU A 255 6.84 13.14 -13.19
C LEU A 255 7.45 12.17 -14.20
N ARG A 256 8.56 12.49 -14.87
CA ARG A 256 9.14 11.61 -15.90
C ARG A 256 9.34 10.16 -15.46
N SER A 257 9.79 9.95 -14.23
CA SER A 257 10.06 8.61 -13.67
C SER A 257 8.87 8.04 -12.88
N LEU A 258 7.79 8.81 -12.79
CA LEU A 258 6.57 8.54 -12.03
C LEU A 258 5.38 8.34 -12.98
N SER A 259 4.31 7.71 -12.51
CA SER A 259 3.03 7.70 -13.21
C SER A 259 2.44 9.12 -13.21
N ASP A 260 1.72 9.49 -14.26
CA ASP A 260 0.86 10.69 -14.28
C ASP A 260 -0.60 10.23 -14.40
N PRO A 261 -1.43 10.34 -13.34
CA PRO A 261 -1.10 10.95 -12.04
C PRO A 261 -0.30 10.04 -11.08
N SER A 262 0.29 10.66 -10.05
CA SER A 262 0.89 10.00 -8.88
C SER A 262 0.20 10.46 -7.59
N LEU A 263 0.27 9.68 -6.51
CA LEU A 263 -0.32 9.99 -5.20
C LEU A 263 0.74 9.96 -4.11
N VAL A 264 0.61 10.86 -3.13
CA VAL A 264 1.49 10.93 -1.97
C VAL A 264 0.65 11.00 -0.71
N VAL A 265 0.81 10.03 0.17
CA VAL A 265 0.31 10.13 1.55
C VAL A 265 1.32 10.92 2.37
N THR A 266 0.89 12.02 2.98
CA THR A 266 1.76 12.90 3.75
C THR A 266 1.48 12.78 5.24
N TRP A 267 2.36 13.34 6.07
CA TRP A 267 2.08 13.42 7.50
C TRP A 267 0.87 14.31 7.80
N GLY A 268 0.59 15.33 6.97
CA GLY A 268 -0.46 16.29 7.23
C GLY A 268 -0.35 16.88 8.64
N GLY A 269 -1.47 16.91 9.37
CA GLY A 269 -1.51 17.38 10.76
C GLY A 269 -0.76 16.49 11.75
N ARG A 270 -0.40 15.25 11.38
CA ARG A 270 0.24 14.26 12.28
C ARG A 270 1.74 14.41 12.46
N ARG A 271 2.37 15.36 11.76
CA ARG A 271 3.83 15.44 11.78
C ARG A 271 4.33 15.80 13.18
N GLY A 272 5.23 14.98 13.72
CA GLY A 272 5.78 15.18 15.06
C GLY A 272 4.86 14.71 16.20
N GLU A 273 3.64 14.26 15.90
CA GLU A 273 2.75 13.68 16.91
C GLU A 273 3.20 12.26 17.29
N PRO A 274 3.19 11.89 18.58
CA PRO A 274 3.36 10.50 18.97
C PRO A 274 2.16 9.68 18.50
N LEU A 275 2.43 8.62 17.75
CA LEU A 275 1.41 7.69 17.27
C LEU A 275 1.48 6.39 18.05
N SER A 276 0.32 5.90 18.50
CA SER A 276 0.19 4.62 19.19
C SER A 276 -0.83 3.72 18.50
N TRP A 277 -0.59 2.41 18.58
CA TRP A 277 -1.56 1.41 18.18
C TRP A 277 -2.50 1.07 19.36
N PRO A 278 -3.82 0.89 19.14
CA PRO A 278 -4.56 0.97 17.88
C PRO A 278 -5.10 2.37 17.54
N ALA A 279 -4.88 3.39 18.38
CA ALA A 279 -5.46 4.73 18.21
C ALA A 279 -5.17 5.36 16.83
N ALA A 280 -3.99 5.11 16.28
CA ALA A 280 -3.59 5.59 14.94
C ALA A 280 -4.48 5.04 13.81
N ALA A 281 -5.14 3.88 13.97
CA ALA A 281 -6.04 3.31 12.97
C ALA A 281 -7.41 4.00 12.91
N SER A 282 -7.84 4.61 14.01
CA SER A 282 -9.19 5.15 14.16
C SER A 282 -9.27 6.66 14.00
N SER A 283 -8.14 7.34 13.76
CA SER A 283 -8.07 8.79 13.86
C SER A 283 -7.47 9.39 12.58
N PRO A 284 -8.27 10.02 11.70
CA PRO A 284 -7.77 10.64 10.47
C PRO A 284 -6.76 11.74 10.80
N GLY A 285 -5.85 12.04 9.87
CA GLY A 285 -4.86 13.11 10.07
C GLY A 285 -3.81 13.25 8.99
N HIS A 286 -3.67 12.23 8.13
CA HIS A 286 -2.86 12.32 6.92
C HIS A 286 -3.56 13.15 5.84
N ASP A 287 -2.76 13.81 4.99
CA ASP A 287 -3.27 14.42 3.76
C ASP A 287 -2.87 13.58 2.55
N LEU A 288 -3.68 13.68 1.50
CA LEU A 288 -3.40 13.09 0.20
C LEU A 288 -3.01 14.20 -0.79
N LEU A 289 -1.80 14.12 -1.34
CA LEU A 289 -1.41 14.90 -2.50
C LEU A 289 -1.55 14.07 -3.76
N LEU A 290 -2.19 14.65 -4.77
CA LEU A 290 -2.25 14.15 -6.12
C LEU A 290 -1.29 14.97 -6.97
N LEU A 291 -0.34 14.32 -7.63
CA LEU A 291 0.62 14.95 -8.54
C LEU A 291 0.16 14.71 -9.97
N SER A 292 0.11 15.76 -10.79
CA SER A 292 -0.17 15.61 -12.23
C SER A 292 0.55 16.66 -13.07
N GLY A 293 0.99 16.28 -14.27
CA GLY A 293 1.55 17.20 -15.25
C GLY A 293 0.46 17.92 -16.06
N LYS A 294 -0.71 17.29 -16.20
CA LYS A 294 -1.85 17.80 -16.96
C LYS A 294 -3.15 17.51 -16.20
N PRO A 295 -3.49 18.33 -15.18
CA PRO A 295 -4.67 18.07 -14.39
C PRO A 295 -5.95 18.24 -15.21
N GLU A 296 -6.76 17.18 -15.27
CA GLU A 296 -8.11 17.23 -15.83
C GLU A 296 -9.15 17.57 -14.74
N PRO A 297 -10.27 18.22 -15.10
CA PRO A 297 -11.38 18.41 -14.17
C PRO A 297 -11.86 17.08 -13.57
N GLY A 298 -12.00 17.02 -12.24
CA GLY A 298 -12.44 15.81 -11.53
C GLY A 298 -11.35 14.76 -11.29
N LEU A 299 -10.09 15.01 -11.66
CA LEU A 299 -8.99 14.07 -11.42
C LEU A 299 -8.83 13.71 -9.94
N LEU A 300 -9.03 14.68 -9.04
CA LEU A 300 -8.98 14.44 -7.60
C LEU A 300 -10.04 13.41 -7.19
N ASP A 301 -11.27 13.54 -7.70
CA ASP A 301 -12.44 12.71 -7.39
C ASP A 301 -12.34 11.27 -7.90
N ALA A 302 -11.43 10.99 -8.84
CA ALA A 302 -11.16 9.63 -9.31
C ALA A 302 -10.59 8.71 -8.20
N PHE A 303 -9.99 9.31 -7.17
CA PHE A 303 -9.35 8.62 -6.05
C PHE A 303 -10.21 8.72 -4.79
N ASN A 304 -10.43 7.57 -4.13
CA ASN A 304 -11.11 7.58 -2.84
C ASN A 304 -10.21 8.25 -1.78
N GLY A 305 -10.68 9.37 -1.26
CA GLY A 305 -9.99 10.15 -0.24
C GLY A 305 -10.64 10.06 1.15
N ASP A 306 -11.58 9.14 1.35
CA ASP A 306 -12.16 8.89 2.66
C ASP A 306 -11.06 8.56 3.69
N GLY A 307 -11.14 9.16 4.87
CA GLY A 307 -10.15 9.01 5.94
C GLY A 307 -8.94 9.95 5.85
N PHE A 308 -8.81 10.75 4.80
CA PHE A 308 -7.82 11.82 4.72
C PHE A 308 -8.39 13.15 5.22
N ARG A 309 -7.53 13.93 5.90
CA ARG A 309 -7.88 15.27 6.41
C ARG A 309 -8.06 16.26 5.26
N GLU A 310 -7.09 16.27 4.35
CA GLU A 310 -7.08 17.17 3.20
C GLU A 310 -6.66 16.42 1.94
N ARG A 311 -7.18 16.86 0.79
CA ARG A 311 -6.83 16.36 -0.53
C ARG A 311 -6.44 17.55 -1.40
N ARG A 312 -5.24 17.51 -1.98
CA ARG A 312 -4.74 18.60 -2.83
C ARG A 312 -4.19 18.06 -4.13
N LEU A 313 -4.36 18.84 -5.19
CA LEU A 313 -3.72 18.63 -6.48
C LEU A 313 -2.50 19.54 -6.60
N LEU A 314 -1.35 18.96 -6.89
CA LEU A 314 -0.11 19.67 -7.20
C LEU A 314 0.23 19.47 -8.68
N VAL A 315 0.32 20.57 -9.41
CA VAL A 315 0.78 20.55 -10.80
C VAL A 315 2.30 20.48 -10.81
N VAL A 316 2.83 19.40 -11.37
CA VAL A 316 4.28 19.17 -11.47
C VAL A 316 4.67 19.41 -12.92
N SER A 317 5.77 20.13 -13.17
CA SER A 317 6.19 20.37 -14.56
C SER A 317 6.58 19.06 -15.23
N SER A 318 6.00 18.81 -16.42
CA SER A 318 6.35 17.66 -17.27
C SER A 318 7.72 17.84 -17.91
#